data_AF-A0A844M3D5-F1
#
_entry.id   AF-A0A844M3D5-F1
#
_cell.length_a   1.000
_cell.length_b   1.000
_cell.length_c   1.000
_cell.angle_alpha   90.00
_cell.angle_beta   90.00
_cell.angle_gamma   90.00
#
_symmetry.space_group_name_H-M   'P 1'
#
loop_
_entity.id
_entity.type
_entity.pdbx_description
1 polymer ?
#
loop_
_entity_poly.entity_id
_entity_poly.type
_entity_poly.pdbx_seq_one_letter_code
_entity_poly.pdbx_strand_id
1 'polypeptide(L)'
;MIKEVTIEPEVLLEWSKDRGKSKEFLNSYGLGTRRVLSSFPKSRPNKLISYLMKKIDSLDNDNHKLRYEGMLDLLRENLYLRESTVNSNDSWALLVENESVPFDTVITRQKLNCDNVLTLEDISESDFLYLDHQVSFKRTKEDLIHTISGFLRLTMSEVLIIDAYAWKPNAIQTIKTIIKEVSDRKFKAKPVEITVIYKELAHGSPAPDAKFLKREIEKEFEYFPDDIKLIVKQLKETDDSDTFHNRYILNDIGGISLGHGLDISDKEHTTDEVTLLTKSNYRKRWLQFARDTNFKVVSLA
;
A
#
# COMPACT_ATOMS: atom_id res chain seq x y z
N MET A 1 4.80 1.46 8.55
CA MET A 1 4.80 0.01 8.26
C MET A 1 5.33 -0.33 6.85
N ILE A 2 4.78 0.25 5.78
CA ILE A 2 5.30 0.07 4.41
C ILE A 2 6.17 1.28 4.01
N LYS A 3 7.25 1.03 3.28
CA LYS A 3 8.18 2.04 2.75
C LYS A 3 8.25 2.01 1.22
N GLU A 4 8.26 3.19 0.60
CA GLU A 4 8.65 3.38 -0.80
C GLU A 4 10.16 3.23 -0.95
N VAL A 5 10.60 2.40 -1.87
CA VAL A 5 12.02 2.17 -2.17
C VAL A 5 12.29 2.46 -3.63
N THR A 6 13.37 3.18 -3.91
CA THR A 6 13.92 3.31 -5.26
C THR A 6 15.33 2.73 -5.30
N ILE A 7 15.69 2.09 -6.42
CA ILE A 7 16.96 1.36 -6.55
C ILE A 7 17.66 1.75 -7.84
N GLU A 8 18.92 2.15 -7.72
CA GLU A 8 19.78 2.46 -8.86
C GLU A 8 19.88 1.24 -9.79
N PRO A 9 19.68 1.39 -11.11
CA PRO A 9 19.72 0.27 -12.06
C PRO A 9 20.98 -0.60 -11.97
N GLU A 10 22.12 0.04 -11.71
CA GLU A 10 23.43 -0.59 -11.57
C GLU A 10 23.49 -1.51 -10.35
N VAL A 11 22.76 -1.19 -9.28
CA VAL A 11 22.65 -2.06 -8.10
C VAL A 11 21.92 -3.36 -8.43
N LEU A 12 20.86 -3.30 -9.24
CA LEU A 12 20.14 -4.51 -9.66
C LEU A 12 21.04 -5.45 -10.49
N LEU A 13 21.91 -4.88 -11.34
CA LEU A 13 22.90 -5.67 -12.07
C LEU A 13 23.90 -6.33 -11.12
N GLU A 14 24.38 -5.62 -10.11
CA GLU A 14 25.30 -6.17 -9.12
C GLU A 14 24.66 -7.29 -8.29
N TRP A 15 23.43 -7.08 -7.81
CA TRP A 15 22.66 -8.10 -7.10
C TRP A 15 22.42 -9.36 -7.92
N SER A 16 22.22 -9.25 -9.24
CA SER A 16 22.04 -10.42 -10.11
C SER A 16 23.27 -11.35 -10.16
N LYS A 17 24.47 -10.81 -9.88
CA LYS A 17 25.72 -11.58 -9.87
C LYS A 17 25.83 -12.46 -8.62
N ASP A 18 25.18 -12.06 -7.53
CA ASP A 18 25.17 -12.81 -6.27
C ASP A 18 23.84 -13.54 -6.05
N ARG A 19 23.91 -14.86 -5.85
CA ARG A 19 22.72 -15.70 -5.65
C ARG A 19 21.96 -15.34 -4.37
N GLY A 20 22.67 -15.02 -3.29
CA GLY A 20 22.08 -14.64 -2.01
C GLY A 20 21.34 -13.32 -2.11
N LYS A 21 22.00 -12.28 -2.64
CA LYS A 21 21.40 -10.95 -2.81
C LYS A 21 20.21 -10.97 -3.77
N SER A 22 20.30 -11.71 -4.88
CA SER A 22 19.16 -11.92 -5.79
C SER A 22 17.97 -12.55 -5.08
N LYS A 23 18.20 -13.60 -4.27
CA LYS A 23 17.14 -14.27 -3.51
C LYS A 23 16.54 -13.35 -2.45
N GLU A 24 17.36 -12.58 -1.76
CA GLU A 24 16.91 -11.60 -0.77
C GLU A 24 16.00 -10.56 -1.40
N PHE A 25 16.39 -10.00 -2.56
CA PHE A 25 15.55 -9.09 -3.34
C PHE A 25 14.18 -9.71 -3.64
N LEU A 26 14.16 -10.91 -4.21
CA LEU A 26 12.91 -11.57 -4.61
C LEU A 26 11.94 -11.84 -3.44
N ASN A 27 12.45 -11.92 -2.21
CA ASN A 27 11.62 -12.12 -1.01
C ASN A 27 11.28 -10.81 -0.28
N SER A 28 11.98 -9.72 -0.60
CA SER A 28 11.94 -8.48 0.17
C SER A 28 10.99 -7.42 -0.37
N TYR A 29 10.52 -7.58 -1.61
CA TYR A 29 9.72 -6.61 -2.33
C TYR A 29 8.44 -7.23 -2.92
N GLY A 30 7.41 -6.41 -3.06
CA GLY A 30 6.15 -6.76 -3.71
C GLY A 30 4.96 -6.94 -2.78
N LEU A 31 3.86 -7.48 -3.30
CA LEU A 31 2.61 -7.65 -2.56
C LEU A 31 2.79 -8.38 -1.23
N GLY A 32 2.29 -7.77 -0.15
CA GLY A 32 2.38 -8.32 1.21
C GLY A 32 3.76 -8.23 1.83
N THR A 33 4.67 -7.44 1.23
CA THR A 33 5.95 -7.08 1.82
C THR A 33 5.93 -5.63 2.30
N ARG A 34 6.93 -5.27 3.12
CA ARG A 34 7.04 -3.94 3.74
C ARG A 34 7.71 -2.91 2.81
N ARG A 35 8.04 -3.30 1.58
CA ARG A 35 8.80 -2.49 0.63
C ARG A 35 8.13 -2.50 -0.73
N VAL A 36 7.82 -1.32 -1.23
CA VAL A 36 7.20 -1.14 -2.54
C VAL A 36 8.16 -0.37 -3.43
N LEU A 37 8.41 -0.91 -4.62
CA LEU A 37 9.40 -0.34 -5.53
C LEU A 37 8.77 0.77 -6.36
N SER A 38 9.41 1.93 -6.38
CA SER A 38 8.99 3.09 -7.14
C SER A 38 9.26 2.92 -8.64
N SER A 39 8.41 3.47 -9.50
CA SER A 39 8.65 3.45 -10.96
C SER A 39 9.77 4.39 -11.41
N PHE A 40 10.32 5.20 -10.50
CA PHE A 40 11.46 6.08 -10.76
C PHE A 40 12.64 5.32 -11.43
N PRO A 41 13.30 5.90 -12.44
CA PRO A 41 13.22 7.28 -12.92
C PRO A 41 12.17 7.48 -14.03
N LYS A 42 11.25 6.53 -14.22
CA LYS A 42 10.24 6.62 -15.28
C LYS A 42 8.84 6.80 -14.69
N SER A 43 8.03 7.62 -15.35
CA SER A 43 6.62 7.80 -15.02
C SER A 43 5.72 6.67 -15.54
N ARG A 44 6.29 5.59 -16.12
CA ARG A 44 5.52 4.43 -16.60
C ARG A 44 6.29 3.14 -16.31
N PRO A 45 5.67 2.14 -15.67
CA PRO A 45 6.31 0.86 -15.36
C PRO A 45 6.93 0.20 -16.59
N ASN A 46 6.20 0.10 -17.70
CA ASN A 46 6.73 -0.53 -18.92
C ASN A 46 7.96 0.20 -19.49
N LYS A 47 8.06 1.53 -19.31
CA LYS A 47 9.24 2.29 -19.72
C LYS A 47 10.42 2.04 -18.79
N LEU A 48 10.19 1.92 -17.47
CA LEU A 48 11.23 1.53 -16.52
C LEU A 48 11.78 0.14 -16.87
N ILE A 49 10.88 -0.83 -17.03
CA ILE A 49 11.26 -2.20 -17.38
C ILE A 49 12.03 -2.23 -18.70
N SER A 50 11.56 -1.55 -19.75
CA SER A 50 12.27 -1.49 -21.03
C SER A 50 13.65 -0.85 -20.91
N TYR A 51 13.78 0.17 -20.05
CA TYR A 51 15.06 0.81 -19.76
C TYR A 51 16.03 -0.14 -19.04
N LEU A 52 15.54 -0.89 -18.04
CA LEU A 52 16.33 -1.89 -17.31
C LEU A 52 16.71 -3.08 -18.19
N MET A 53 15.79 -3.58 -19.02
CA MET A 53 16.04 -4.70 -19.94
C MET A 53 17.20 -4.43 -20.89
N LYS A 54 17.39 -3.19 -21.37
CA LYS A 54 18.54 -2.84 -22.23
C LYS A 54 19.90 -3.07 -21.58
N LYS A 55 19.95 -3.17 -20.24
CA LYS A 55 21.18 -3.42 -19.49
C LYS A 55 21.50 -4.91 -19.37
N ILE A 56 20.60 -5.83 -19.75
CA ILE A 56 20.83 -7.28 -19.61
C ILE A 56 22.05 -7.76 -20.40
N ASP A 57 22.30 -7.17 -21.56
CA ASP A 57 23.42 -7.52 -22.44
C ASP A 57 24.78 -7.13 -21.85
N SER A 58 24.81 -6.30 -20.80
CA SER A 58 26.02 -6.01 -20.03
C SER A 58 26.45 -7.15 -19.11
N LEU A 59 25.59 -8.15 -18.89
CA LEU A 59 25.90 -9.34 -18.13
C LEU A 59 26.53 -10.39 -19.07
N ASP A 60 27.66 -10.94 -18.64
CA ASP A 60 28.47 -11.91 -19.37
C ASP A 60 28.08 -13.37 -19.10
N ASN A 61 27.29 -13.63 -18.06
CA ASN A 61 26.93 -14.96 -17.60
C ASN A 61 25.41 -15.19 -17.67
N ASP A 62 24.99 -16.31 -18.28
CA ASP A 62 23.57 -16.65 -18.44
C ASP A 62 22.84 -16.81 -17.10
N ASN A 63 23.52 -17.28 -16.04
CA ASN A 63 22.89 -17.35 -14.71
C ASN A 63 22.66 -15.95 -14.11
N HIS A 64 23.53 -14.98 -14.40
CA HIS A 64 23.32 -13.60 -13.96
C HIS A 64 22.14 -12.99 -14.70
N LYS A 65 22.04 -13.23 -16.02
CA LYS A 65 20.91 -12.80 -16.85
C LYS A 65 19.58 -13.36 -16.34
N LEU A 66 19.50 -14.66 -16.09
CA LEU A 66 18.29 -15.31 -15.58
C LEU A 66 17.84 -14.74 -14.22
N ARG A 67 18.78 -14.44 -13.31
CA ARG A 67 18.44 -13.81 -12.03
C ARG A 67 17.95 -12.37 -12.22
N TYR A 68 18.62 -11.61 -13.07
CA TYR A 68 18.21 -10.24 -13.40
C TYR A 68 16.81 -10.22 -14.01
N GLU A 69 16.50 -11.12 -14.94
CA GLU A 69 15.16 -11.28 -15.52
C GLU A 69 14.11 -11.56 -14.45
N GLY A 70 14.37 -12.48 -13.52
CA GLY A 70 13.48 -12.75 -12.40
C GLY A 70 13.22 -11.52 -11.52
N MET A 71 14.24 -10.68 -11.31
CA MET A 71 14.08 -9.40 -10.59
C MET A 71 13.20 -8.42 -11.39
N LEU A 72 13.36 -8.35 -12.71
CA LEU A 72 12.52 -7.51 -13.57
C LEU A 72 11.07 -8.01 -13.64
N ASP A 73 10.84 -9.32 -13.59
CA ASP A 73 9.50 -9.90 -13.51
C ASP A 73 8.79 -9.49 -12.22
N LEU A 74 9.49 -9.51 -11.09
CA LEU A 74 8.94 -9.00 -9.83
C LEU A 74 8.56 -7.52 -9.94
N LEU A 75 9.40 -6.69 -10.57
CA LEU A 75 9.10 -5.28 -10.81
C LEU A 75 7.85 -5.10 -11.68
N ARG A 76 7.69 -5.87 -12.76
CA ARG A 76 6.51 -5.78 -13.64
C ARG A 76 5.19 -5.93 -12.87
N GLU A 77 5.18 -6.77 -11.84
CA GLU A 77 3.98 -7.04 -11.04
C GLU A 77 3.71 -6.04 -9.91
N ASN A 78 4.73 -5.35 -9.39
CA ASN A 78 4.64 -4.70 -8.07
C ASN A 78 5.17 -3.25 -8.02
N LEU A 79 5.31 -2.58 -9.16
CA LEU A 79 5.78 -1.19 -9.19
C LEU A 79 4.69 -0.22 -8.74
N TYR A 80 5.04 0.64 -7.79
CA TYR A 80 4.27 1.83 -7.45
C TYR A 80 4.50 2.91 -8.51
N LEU A 81 3.41 3.44 -9.06
CA LEU A 81 3.45 4.50 -10.05
C LEU A 81 3.76 5.83 -9.38
N ARG A 82 4.98 6.31 -9.59
CA ARG A 82 5.41 7.63 -9.16
C ARG A 82 5.48 8.57 -10.35
N GLU A 83 4.80 9.70 -10.24
CA GLU A 83 4.97 10.81 -11.18
C GLU A 83 6.23 11.57 -10.83
N SER A 84 7.30 11.37 -11.62
CA SER A 84 8.54 12.12 -11.40
C SER A 84 8.31 13.60 -11.67
N THR A 85 8.81 14.43 -10.76
CA THR A 85 8.78 15.90 -10.91
C THR A 85 9.91 16.40 -11.80
N VAL A 86 10.91 15.55 -12.06
CA VAL A 86 12.08 15.89 -12.87
C VAL A 86 11.87 15.51 -14.34
N ASN A 87 11.83 16.53 -15.20
CA ASN A 87 11.74 16.37 -16.65
C ASN A 87 13.16 16.27 -17.25
N SER A 88 13.94 15.26 -16.87
CA SER A 88 15.29 15.06 -17.42
C SER A 88 15.33 13.95 -18.47
N ASN A 89 16.04 14.24 -19.57
CA ASN A 89 16.43 13.22 -20.55
C ASN A 89 17.48 12.26 -19.97
N ASP A 90 18.17 12.66 -18.89
CA ASP A 90 19.23 11.88 -18.23
C ASP A 90 18.71 11.05 -17.04
N SER A 91 19.31 9.88 -16.88
CA SER A 91 18.63 8.63 -16.52
C SER A 91 18.51 8.27 -15.04
N TRP A 92 18.84 9.16 -14.11
CA TRP A 92 18.73 8.89 -12.66
C TRP A 92 18.92 10.20 -11.86
N ALA A 93 18.06 11.20 -12.07
CA ALA A 93 18.11 12.51 -11.40
C ALA A 93 17.66 12.47 -9.92
N LEU A 94 18.21 11.51 -9.19
CA LEU A 94 17.78 11.04 -7.88
C LEU A 94 17.81 12.15 -6.82
N LEU A 95 18.90 12.91 -6.72
CA LEU A 95 19.06 13.91 -5.66
C LEU A 95 17.99 15.00 -5.74
N VAL A 96 17.71 15.49 -6.96
CA VAL A 96 16.69 16.52 -7.20
C VAL A 96 15.29 16.00 -6.87
N GLU A 97 14.97 14.79 -7.33
CA GLU A 97 13.68 14.15 -7.05
C GLU A 97 13.50 13.89 -5.54
N ASN A 98 14.54 13.37 -4.88
CA ASN A 98 14.52 13.01 -3.46
C ASN A 98 14.49 14.24 -2.54
N GLU A 99 15.09 15.36 -2.95
CA GLU A 99 14.97 16.63 -2.22
C GLU A 99 13.55 17.21 -2.35
N SER A 100 12.96 17.16 -3.53
CA SER A 100 11.61 17.67 -3.79
C SER A 100 10.52 16.82 -3.11
N VAL A 101 10.59 15.51 -3.31
CA VAL A 101 9.67 14.53 -2.71
C VAL A 101 10.49 13.33 -2.27
N PRO A 102 10.86 13.25 -0.98
CA PRO A 102 11.70 12.15 -0.49
C PRO A 102 11.09 10.78 -0.71
N PHE A 103 11.93 9.82 -1.08
CA PHE A 103 11.63 8.39 -0.94
C PHE A 103 11.78 7.99 0.54
N ASP A 104 11.14 6.91 0.98
CA ASP A 104 11.42 6.38 2.33
C ASP A 104 12.81 5.73 2.39
N THR A 105 13.26 5.13 1.27
CA THR A 105 14.63 4.60 1.13
C THR A 105 15.10 4.65 -0.32
N VAL A 106 16.35 5.02 -0.51
CA VAL A 106 17.04 5.05 -1.79
C VAL A 106 18.22 4.10 -1.71
N ILE A 107 18.36 3.19 -2.67
CA ILE A 107 19.48 2.26 -2.73
C ILE A 107 20.38 2.63 -3.92
N THR A 108 21.64 2.93 -3.64
CA THR A 108 22.63 3.33 -4.64
C THR A 108 23.91 2.52 -4.51
N ARG A 109 24.70 2.49 -5.58
CA ARG A 109 26.03 1.85 -5.57
C ARG A 109 27.04 2.67 -4.78
N GLN A 110 26.91 4.00 -4.83
CA GLN A 110 27.82 4.93 -4.15
C GLN A 110 27.06 5.70 -3.07
N LYS A 111 27.75 5.97 -1.96
CA LYS A 111 27.20 6.75 -0.86
C LYS A 111 26.95 8.19 -1.32
N LEU A 112 25.73 8.67 -1.08
CA LEU A 112 25.34 10.06 -1.32
C LEU A 112 25.08 10.74 0.02
N ASN A 113 25.24 12.06 0.08
CA ASN A 113 25.05 12.83 1.30
C ASN A 113 23.56 13.11 1.57
N CYS A 114 22.79 12.04 1.82
CA CYS A 114 21.37 12.09 2.15
C CYS A 114 21.03 10.97 3.14
N ASP A 115 20.26 11.27 4.18
CA ASP A 115 20.00 10.35 5.29
C ASP A 115 19.22 9.08 4.90
N ASN A 116 18.40 9.17 3.85
CA ASN A 116 17.58 8.06 3.35
C ASN A 116 18.26 7.24 2.23
N VAL A 117 19.55 7.47 1.95
CA VAL A 117 20.33 6.75 0.94
C VAL A 117 21.17 5.67 1.61
N LEU A 118 21.06 4.43 1.12
CA LEU A 118 21.83 3.28 1.58
C LEU A 118 22.66 2.71 0.41
N THR A 119 23.93 2.40 0.68
CA THR A 119 24.71 1.51 -0.18
C THR A 119 24.45 0.04 0.12
N LEU A 120 25.06 -0.86 -0.65
CA LEU A 120 24.97 -2.29 -0.41
C LEU A 120 25.57 -2.71 0.93
N GLU A 121 26.62 -2.02 1.36
CA GLU A 121 27.24 -2.19 2.66
C GLU A 121 26.29 -1.68 3.77
N ASP A 122 25.75 -0.46 3.61
CA ASP A 122 24.83 0.14 4.59
C ASP A 122 23.58 -0.74 4.82
N ILE A 123 23.06 -1.41 3.78
CA ILE A 123 21.89 -2.30 3.90
C ILE A 123 22.13 -3.40 4.94
N SER A 124 23.30 -4.04 4.90
CA SER A 124 23.62 -5.16 5.79
C SER A 124 23.76 -4.75 7.25
N GLU A 125 24.05 -3.48 7.50
CA GLU A 125 24.26 -2.90 8.82
C GLU A 125 23.03 -2.12 9.33
N SER A 126 21.97 -2.03 8.53
CA SER A 126 20.79 -1.20 8.83
C SER A 126 19.56 -2.02 9.22
N ASP A 127 18.64 -1.35 9.92
CA ASP A 127 17.31 -1.88 10.22
C ASP A 127 16.40 -1.98 8.98
N PHE A 128 16.90 -1.58 7.80
CA PHE A 128 16.16 -1.68 6.55
C PHE A 128 15.67 -3.11 6.30
N LEU A 129 16.44 -4.13 6.70
CA LEU A 129 16.10 -5.54 6.54
C LEU A 129 15.03 -6.03 7.54
N TYR A 130 14.88 -5.36 8.68
CA TYR A 130 14.14 -5.81 9.86
C TYR A 130 12.84 -5.03 10.15
N LEU A 131 12.22 -4.41 9.13
CA LEU A 131 10.94 -3.69 9.30
C LEU A 131 9.88 -4.59 9.95
N ASP A 132 9.01 -4.09 10.84
CA ASP A 132 8.01 -4.96 11.48
C ASP A 132 6.82 -5.31 10.56
N HIS A 133 6.36 -6.57 10.61
CA HIS A 133 5.12 -7.00 9.94
C HIS A 133 3.85 -6.67 10.74
N GLN A 134 4.01 -6.47 12.04
CA GLN A 134 2.95 -6.18 12.99
C GLN A 134 3.42 -5.03 13.87
N VAL A 135 2.61 -3.98 13.96
CA VAL A 135 2.94 -2.77 14.70
C VAL A 135 1.83 -2.51 15.71
N SER A 136 2.21 -2.35 16.97
CA SER A 136 1.30 -1.90 18.03
C SER A 136 1.14 -0.39 17.95
N PHE A 137 -0.08 0.09 18.14
CA PHE A 137 -0.41 1.52 18.20
C PHE A 137 -1.37 1.77 19.37
N LYS A 138 -1.34 2.97 19.93
CA LYS A 138 -2.35 3.48 20.85
C LYS A 138 -3.66 3.63 20.10
N ARG A 139 -4.79 3.31 20.73
CA ARG A 139 -6.11 3.41 20.09
C ARG A 139 -6.63 4.85 20.00
N THR A 140 -5.84 5.69 19.33
CA THR A 140 -6.17 7.03 18.87
C THR A 140 -6.13 7.06 17.35
N LYS A 141 -6.96 7.91 16.73
CA LYS A 141 -6.97 8.05 15.26
C LYS A 141 -5.63 8.52 14.73
N GLU A 142 -4.98 9.44 15.44
CA GLU A 142 -3.66 9.97 15.10
C GLU A 142 -2.61 8.86 14.99
N ASP A 143 -2.53 7.98 15.99
CA ASP A 143 -1.50 6.95 16.02
C ASP A 143 -1.78 5.83 15.01
N LEU A 144 -3.06 5.49 14.78
CA LEU A 144 -3.44 4.59 13.68
C LEU A 144 -2.98 5.15 12.33
N ILE A 145 -3.33 6.40 12.03
CA ILE A 145 -3.01 7.03 10.74
C ILE A 145 -1.50 7.16 10.58
N HIS A 146 -0.78 7.58 11.62
CA HIS A 146 0.69 7.61 11.61
C HIS A 146 1.27 6.24 11.24
N THR A 147 0.78 5.17 11.89
CA THR A 147 1.22 3.78 11.67
C THR A 147 1.00 3.31 10.24
N ILE A 148 -0.15 3.66 9.64
CA ILE A 148 -0.56 3.19 8.30
C ILE A 148 -0.34 4.23 7.18
N SER A 149 0.19 5.41 7.48
CA SER A 149 0.36 6.53 6.53
C SER A 149 1.14 6.11 5.27
N GLY A 150 2.24 5.38 5.44
CA GLY A 150 3.02 4.85 4.31
C GLY A 150 2.22 3.87 3.43
N PHE A 151 1.30 3.10 4.02
CA PHE A 151 0.40 2.23 3.26
C PHE A 151 -0.65 3.03 2.48
N LEU A 152 -1.26 4.05 3.12
CA LEU A 152 -2.29 4.89 2.49
C LEU A 152 -1.73 5.81 1.40
N ARG A 153 -0.59 6.45 1.64
CA ARG A 153 0.09 7.34 0.69
C ARG A 153 0.49 6.67 -0.60
N LEU A 154 0.78 5.37 -0.56
CA LEU A 154 1.19 4.56 -1.72
C LEU A 154 0.01 3.91 -2.45
N THR A 155 -1.23 4.29 -2.12
CA THR A 155 -2.42 3.89 -2.86
C THR A 155 -2.39 4.47 -4.28
N MET A 156 -2.71 3.64 -5.28
CA MET A 156 -2.68 4.05 -6.68
C MET A 156 -4.07 4.36 -7.23
N SER A 157 -5.05 3.52 -6.92
CA SER A 157 -6.39 3.60 -7.51
C SER A 157 -7.50 3.10 -6.62
N GLU A 158 -7.27 2.14 -5.73
CA GLU A 158 -8.36 1.51 -4.99
C GLU A 158 -8.02 1.34 -3.51
N VAL A 159 -8.98 1.65 -2.64
CA VAL A 159 -8.95 1.31 -1.21
C VAL A 159 -10.24 0.61 -0.85
N LEU A 160 -10.16 -0.58 -0.26
CA LEU A 160 -11.28 -1.24 0.36
C LEU A 160 -11.15 -1.16 1.88
N ILE A 161 -12.15 -0.60 2.53
CA ILE A 161 -12.25 -0.53 3.98
C ILE A 161 -13.32 -1.53 4.41
N ILE A 162 -12.92 -2.64 5.03
CA ILE A 162 -13.81 -3.73 5.44
C ILE A 162 -13.90 -3.75 6.96
N ASP A 163 -15.09 -3.47 7.51
CA ASP A 163 -15.37 -3.59 8.93
C ASP A 163 -16.87 -3.87 9.15
N ALA A 164 -17.19 -4.93 9.89
CA ALA A 164 -18.58 -5.30 10.19
C ALA A 164 -19.36 -4.17 10.88
N TYR A 165 -18.67 -3.28 11.60
CA TYR A 165 -19.25 -2.17 12.36
C TYR A 165 -18.79 -0.80 11.84
N ALA A 166 -18.44 -0.68 10.55
CA ALA A 166 -18.00 0.58 9.93
C ALA A 166 -18.98 1.76 10.10
N TRP A 167 -20.24 1.47 10.42
CA TRP A 167 -21.32 2.44 10.62
C TRP A 167 -21.35 3.08 12.02
N LYS A 168 -20.52 2.63 12.96
CA LYS A 168 -20.44 3.25 14.29
C LYS A 168 -19.84 4.67 14.22
N PRO A 169 -20.20 5.58 15.14
CA PRO A 169 -19.71 6.96 15.11
C PRO A 169 -18.17 7.09 15.05
N ASN A 170 -17.45 6.35 15.88
CA ASN A 170 -15.97 6.37 15.87
C ASN A 170 -15.40 5.80 14.56
N ALA A 171 -16.01 4.74 14.03
CA ALA A 171 -15.58 4.15 12.76
C ALA A 171 -15.77 5.12 11.59
N ILE A 172 -16.90 5.84 11.54
CA ILE A 172 -17.14 6.90 10.57
C ILE A 172 -16.04 7.98 10.66
N GLN A 173 -15.68 8.40 11.88
CA GLN A 173 -14.62 9.38 12.08
C GLN A 173 -13.25 8.88 11.60
N THR A 174 -12.90 7.62 11.90
CA THR A 174 -11.67 6.99 11.41
C THR A 174 -11.65 6.90 9.88
N ILE A 175 -12.78 6.53 9.24
CA ILE A 175 -12.92 6.49 7.79
C ILE A 175 -12.70 7.86 7.18
N LYS A 176 -13.26 8.92 7.77
CA LYS A 176 -13.02 10.30 7.33
C LYS A 176 -11.55 10.66 7.39
N THR A 177 -10.84 10.28 8.47
CA THR A 177 -9.39 10.53 8.57
C THR A 177 -8.61 9.76 7.52
N ILE A 178 -8.98 8.51 7.22
CA ILE A 178 -8.38 7.73 6.12
C ILE A 178 -8.62 8.42 4.77
N ILE A 179 -9.84 8.88 4.49
CA ILE A 179 -10.17 9.58 3.24
C ILE A 179 -9.32 10.85 3.10
N LYS A 180 -9.14 11.62 4.18
CA LYS A 180 -8.26 12.80 4.19
C LYS A 180 -6.82 12.43 3.89
N GLU A 181 -6.25 11.45 4.59
CA GLU A 181 -4.88 10.98 4.37
C GLU A 181 -4.65 10.52 2.92
N VAL A 182 -5.61 9.78 2.34
CA VAL A 182 -5.54 9.34 0.94
C VAL A 182 -5.67 10.52 -0.01
N SER A 183 -6.56 11.49 0.27
CA SER A 183 -6.73 12.72 -0.51
C SER A 183 -5.50 13.62 -0.46
N ASP A 184 -4.75 13.65 0.65
CA ASP A 184 -3.59 14.51 0.83
C ASP A 184 -2.30 13.92 0.24
N ARG A 185 -2.41 12.77 -0.45
CA ARG A 185 -1.29 12.16 -1.17
C ARG A 185 -0.68 13.14 -2.17
N LYS A 186 0.65 13.24 -2.15
CA LYS A 186 1.41 14.12 -3.06
C LYS A 186 1.24 13.74 -4.53
N PHE A 187 1.16 12.44 -4.83
CA PHE A 187 1.02 11.94 -6.20
C PHE A 187 -0.42 11.47 -6.46
N LYS A 188 -1.11 12.20 -7.34
CA LYS A 188 -2.51 11.93 -7.73
C LYS A 188 -2.60 11.49 -9.18
N ALA A 189 -1.85 10.44 -9.55
CA ALA A 189 -1.82 9.96 -10.92
C ALA A 189 -3.20 9.61 -11.47
N LYS A 190 -4.10 9.15 -10.58
CA LYS A 190 -5.51 8.85 -10.87
C LYS A 190 -6.38 9.19 -9.66
N PRO A 191 -7.68 9.44 -9.88
CA PRO A 191 -8.67 9.41 -8.80
C PRO A 191 -8.65 8.04 -8.11
N VAL A 192 -8.88 8.04 -6.79
CA VAL A 192 -8.93 6.82 -5.98
C VAL A 192 -10.38 6.47 -5.67
N GLU A 193 -10.75 5.23 -5.90
CA GLU A 193 -12.01 4.66 -5.44
C GLU A 193 -11.85 4.11 -4.02
N ILE A 194 -12.60 4.66 -3.07
CA ILE A 194 -12.67 4.15 -1.70
C ILE A 194 -14.00 3.43 -1.53
N THR A 195 -13.96 2.12 -1.32
CA THR A 195 -15.14 1.30 -1.03
C THR A 195 -15.20 0.93 0.45
N VAL A 196 -16.21 1.42 1.16
CA VAL A 196 -16.50 1.02 2.54
C VAL A 196 -17.48 -0.15 2.54
N ILE A 197 -17.10 -1.25 3.16
CA ILE A 197 -17.86 -2.51 3.19
C ILE A 197 -18.17 -2.88 4.64
N TYR A 198 -19.44 -3.09 4.95
CA TYR A 198 -19.90 -3.46 6.28
C TYR A 198 -21.02 -4.48 6.26
N LYS A 199 -21.28 -5.10 7.41
CA LYS A 199 -22.20 -6.22 7.56
C LYS A 199 -23.63 -5.72 7.84
N GLU A 200 -24.61 -6.36 7.22
CA GLU A 200 -26.01 -6.29 7.65
C GLU A 200 -26.16 -6.90 9.05
N LEU A 201 -26.70 -6.14 9.98
CA LEU A 201 -27.08 -6.63 11.30
C LEU A 201 -28.60 -6.49 11.42
N ALA A 202 -29.30 -7.61 11.61
CA ALA A 202 -30.76 -7.64 11.64
C ALA A 202 -31.35 -7.66 13.06
N HIS A 203 -30.54 -7.93 14.10
CA HIS A 203 -31.03 -8.13 15.46
C HIS A 203 -30.31 -7.23 16.49
N GLY A 204 -31.09 -6.61 17.38
CA GLY A 204 -30.63 -5.78 18.50
C GLY A 204 -30.27 -4.34 18.13
N SER A 205 -29.30 -4.15 17.24
CA SER A 205 -28.86 -2.83 16.78
C SER A 205 -28.64 -2.87 15.26
N PRO A 206 -29.69 -2.58 14.48
CA PRO A 206 -29.63 -2.78 13.04
C PRO A 206 -28.66 -1.80 12.39
N ALA A 207 -27.80 -2.33 11.52
CA ALA A 207 -26.88 -1.49 10.76
C ALA A 207 -27.70 -0.61 9.77
N PRO A 208 -27.41 0.70 9.67
CA PRO A 208 -28.11 1.57 8.74
C PRO A 208 -27.83 1.17 7.28
N ASP A 209 -28.63 1.68 6.34
CA ASP A 209 -28.39 1.45 4.91
C ASP A 209 -27.16 2.21 4.38
N ALA A 210 -26.69 1.84 3.18
CA ALA A 210 -25.46 2.38 2.63
C ALA A 210 -25.57 3.88 2.31
N LYS A 211 -26.77 4.36 1.98
CA LYS A 211 -27.01 5.79 1.67
C LYS A 211 -26.87 6.63 2.93
N PHE A 212 -27.38 6.15 4.05
CA PHE A 212 -27.21 6.81 5.34
C PHE A 212 -25.73 6.89 5.71
N LEU A 213 -24.99 5.78 5.64
CA LEU A 213 -23.57 5.76 5.99
C LEU A 213 -22.75 6.67 5.06
N LYS A 214 -23.00 6.63 3.74
CA LYS A 214 -22.34 7.51 2.78
C LYS A 214 -22.56 8.99 3.12
N ARG A 215 -23.81 9.39 3.40
CA ARG A 215 -24.13 10.76 3.82
C ARG A 215 -23.40 11.16 5.10
N GLU A 216 -23.35 10.31 6.11
CA GLU A 216 -22.68 10.63 7.37
C GLU A 216 -21.14 10.73 7.23
N ILE A 217 -20.55 9.98 6.29
CA ILE A 217 -19.14 10.15 5.90
C ILE A 217 -18.94 11.49 5.21
N GLU A 218 -19.81 11.85 4.25
CA GLU A 218 -19.69 13.07 3.45
C GLU A 218 -20.00 14.36 4.23
N LYS A 219 -20.89 14.30 5.23
CA LYS A 219 -21.47 15.46 5.94
C LYS A 219 -20.49 16.45 6.57
N GLU A 220 -19.29 16.01 6.96
CA GLU A 220 -18.29 16.88 7.59
C GLU A 220 -17.23 17.40 6.61
N PHE A 221 -17.32 17.00 5.35
CA PHE A 221 -16.53 17.61 4.29
C PHE A 221 -17.29 18.84 3.79
N GLU A 222 -16.69 20.03 3.93
CA GLU A 222 -17.24 21.25 3.29
C GLU A 222 -17.34 21.05 1.77
N TYR A 223 -16.30 20.44 1.19
CA TYR A 223 -16.26 19.90 -0.16
C TYR A 223 -15.65 18.50 -0.09
N PHE A 224 -16.38 17.50 -0.61
CA PHE A 224 -15.84 16.16 -0.69
C PHE A 224 -14.68 16.13 -1.72
N PRO A 225 -13.54 15.46 -1.46
CA PRO A 225 -12.39 15.53 -2.36
C PRO A 225 -12.72 15.04 -3.79
N ASP A 226 -12.47 15.89 -4.79
CA ASP A 226 -12.80 15.61 -6.20
C ASP A 226 -12.04 14.41 -6.78
N ASP A 227 -10.86 14.10 -6.22
CA ASP A 227 -10.05 12.95 -6.62
C ASP A 227 -10.40 11.65 -5.88
N ILE A 228 -11.48 11.65 -5.09
CA ILE A 228 -11.97 10.48 -4.36
C ILE A 228 -13.38 10.11 -4.80
N LYS A 229 -13.55 8.86 -5.23
CA LYS A 229 -14.87 8.26 -5.46
C LYS A 229 -15.23 7.37 -4.27
N LEU A 230 -16.23 7.78 -3.48
CA LEU A 230 -16.72 6.98 -2.35
C LEU A 230 -17.85 6.04 -2.78
N ILE A 231 -17.67 4.75 -2.52
CA ILE A 231 -18.69 3.70 -2.64
C ILE A 231 -18.94 3.11 -1.26
N VAL A 232 -20.19 2.87 -0.92
CA VAL A 232 -20.57 2.21 0.33
C VAL A 232 -21.41 0.97 0.04
N LYS A 233 -21.01 -0.19 0.58
CA LYS A 233 -21.64 -1.49 0.38
C LYS A 233 -22.02 -2.13 1.71
N GLN A 234 -23.29 -2.44 1.86
CA GLN A 234 -23.78 -3.29 2.94
C GLN A 234 -23.93 -4.72 2.43
N LEU A 235 -23.25 -5.67 3.07
CA LEU A 235 -23.25 -7.08 2.69
C LEU A 235 -23.91 -7.95 3.74
N LYS A 236 -24.60 -9.00 3.29
CA LYS A 236 -25.20 -10.05 4.12
C LYS A 236 -24.55 -11.38 3.79
N GLU A 237 -24.22 -12.15 4.82
CA GLU A 237 -23.77 -13.53 4.70
C GLU A 237 -24.83 -14.41 4.03
N THR A 238 -24.36 -15.33 3.21
CA THR A 238 -25.11 -16.41 2.56
C THR A 238 -24.53 -17.75 3.01
N ASP A 239 -25.21 -18.84 2.69
CA ASP A 239 -24.73 -20.21 3.00
C ASP A 239 -23.39 -20.54 2.30
N ASP A 240 -23.08 -19.85 1.19
CA ASP A 240 -21.87 -20.02 0.39
C ASP A 240 -20.77 -18.98 0.70
N SER A 241 -20.99 -18.12 1.71
CA SER A 241 -20.06 -17.05 2.07
C SER A 241 -19.18 -17.40 3.28
N ASP A 242 -17.91 -16.99 3.23
CA ASP A 242 -17.03 -16.95 4.40
C ASP A 242 -17.61 -15.99 5.46
N THR A 243 -17.37 -16.28 6.74
CA THR A 243 -17.87 -15.41 7.82
C THR A 243 -17.26 -14.00 7.78
N PHE A 244 -18.11 -12.99 7.83
CA PHE A 244 -17.80 -11.56 7.87
C PHE A 244 -17.57 -11.12 9.32
N HIS A 245 -16.36 -11.37 9.84
CA HIS A 245 -15.90 -10.84 11.14
C HIS A 245 -14.60 -10.05 11.06
N ASN A 246 -13.77 -10.32 10.05
CA ASN A 246 -12.44 -9.75 9.97
C ASN A 246 -12.49 -8.28 9.53
N ARG A 247 -11.55 -7.48 10.04
CA ARG A 247 -11.40 -6.07 9.67
C ARG A 247 -10.12 -5.87 8.89
N TYR A 248 -10.26 -5.27 7.72
CA TYR A 248 -9.15 -5.06 6.80
C TYR A 248 -9.20 -3.68 6.16
N ILE A 249 -8.03 -3.15 5.83
CA ILE A 249 -7.90 -2.12 4.81
C ILE A 249 -7.03 -2.70 3.71
N LEU A 250 -7.53 -2.74 2.48
CA LEU A 250 -6.83 -3.27 1.32
C LEU A 250 -6.63 -2.15 0.30
N ASN A 251 -5.52 -2.19 -0.45
CA ASN A 251 -5.31 -1.32 -1.61
C ASN A 251 -4.51 -2.06 -2.70
N ASP A 252 -4.06 -1.33 -3.73
CA ASP A 252 -3.34 -1.89 -4.88
C ASP A 252 -2.00 -2.56 -4.50
N ILE A 253 -1.39 -2.17 -3.38
CA ILE A 253 -0.05 -2.63 -2.97
C ILE A 253 -0.09 -3.70 -1.87
N GLY A 254 -1.26 -4.02 -1.32
CA GLY A 254 -1.42 -5.05 -0.31
C GLY A 254 -2.62 -4.82 0.60
N GLY A 255 -2.57 -5.40 1.80
CA GLY A 255 -3.63 -5.24 2.77
C GLY A 255 -3.14 -5.35 4.19
N ILE A 256 -3.89 -4.77 5.11
CA ILE A 256 -3.62 -4.75 6.53
C ILE A 256 -4.84 -5.28 7.29
N SER A 257 -4.62 -5.99 8.38
CA SER A 257 -5.68 -6.39 9.32
C SER A 257 -5.62 -5.58 10.60
N LEU A 258 -6.79 -5.29 11.14
CA LEU A 258 -6.98 -4.56 12.39
C LEU A 258 -7.64 -5.49 13.41
N GLY A 259 -7.11 -5.53 14.64
CA GLY A 259 -7.67 -6.35 15.72
C GLY A 259 -9.10 -5.93 16.05
N HIS A 260 -9.27 -4.67 16.47
CA HIS A 260 -10.57 -4.12 16.87
C HIS A 260 -11.29 -3.33 15.78
N GLY A 261 -10.68 -3.20 14.60
CA GLY A 261 -11.27 -2.48 13.48
C GLY A 261 -11.17 -0.96 13.64
N LEU A 262 -12.17 -0.26 13.11
CA LEU A 262 -12.17 1.19 12.97
C LEU A 262 -12.84 1.93 14.14
N ASP A 263 -13.42 1.19 15.09
CA ASP A 263 -14.02 1.73 16.32
C ASP A 263 -12.91 2.17 17.30
N ILE A 264 -12.19 3.23 16.89
CA ILE A 264 -11.07 3.83 17.62
C ILE A 264 -11.62 4.87 18.58
N SER A 265 -11.47 4.58 19.88
CA SER A 265 -12.13 5.33 20.96
C SER A 265 -11.34 6.53 21.51
N ASP A 266 -10.19 6.86 20.91
CA ASP A 266 -9.24 7.90 21.34
C ASP A 266 -8.79 7.75 22.81
N LYS A 267 -8.64 6.50 23.27
CA LYS A 267 -8.16 6.18 24.63
C LYS A 267 -6.68 5.81 24.59
N GLU A 268 -5.82 6.71 25.04
CA GLU A 268 -4.36 6.56 24.97
C GLU A 268 -3.78 5.36 25.73
N HIS A 269 -4.45 4.89 26.79
CA HIS A 269 -3.99 3.75 27.60
C HIS A 269 -4.36 2.38 27.02
N THR A 270 -5.07 2.35 25.90
CA THR A 270 -5.42 1.10 25.22
C THR A 270 -4.64 0.98 23.92
N THR A 271 -4.09 -0.19 23.65
CA THR A 271 -3.37 -0.48 22.41
C THR A 271 -4.16 -1.43 21.53
N ASP A 272 -3.83 -1.43 20.24
CA ASP A 272 -4.27 -2.40 19.25
C ASP A 272 -3.12 -2.64 18.26
N GLU A 273 -3.30 -3.57 17.33
CA GLU A 273 -2.25 -3.97 16.40
C GLU A 273 -2.73 -3.86 14.95
N VAL A 274 -1.84 -3.38 14.10
CA VAL A 274 -1.96 -3.47 12.64
C VAL A 274 -1.01 -4.58 12.17
N THR A 275 -1.52 -5.52 11.40
CA THR A 275 -0.69 -6.58 10.78
C THR A 275 -0.77 -6.51 9.26
N LEU A 276 0.39 -6.52 8.60
CA LEU A 276 0.46 -6.63 7.15
C LEU A 276 0.07 -8.04 6.68
N LEU A 277 -0.87 -8.12 5.74
CA LEU A 277 -1.28 -9.39 5.15
C LEU A 277 -0.19 -9.95 4.23
N THR A 278 0.04 -11.25 4.31
CA THR A 278 0.84 -11.97 3.32
C THR A 278 0.18 -11.91 1.93
N LYS A 279 0.97 -12.11 0.87
CA LYS A 279 0.49 -12.11 -0.53
C LYS A 279 -0.73 -13.02 -0.75
N SER A 280 -0.73 -14.23 -0.16
CA SER A 280 -1.83 -15.19 -0.29
C SER A 280 -3.10 -14.71 0.42
N ASN A 281 -2.97 -14.21 1.65
CA ASN A 281 -4.10 -13.70 2.42
C ASN A 281 -4.69 -12.45 1.78
N TYR A 282 -3.84 -11.50 1.35
CA TYR A 282 -4.27 -10.32 0.60
C TYR A 282 -5.08 -10.72 -0.63
N ARG A 283 -4.55 -11.61 -1.50
CA ARG A 283 -5.25 -12.04 -2.72
C ARG A 283 -6.59 -12.71 -2.41
N LYS A 284 -6.65 -13.56 -1.39
CA LYS A 284 -7.90 -14.19 -0.95
C LYS A 284 -8.93 -13.13 -0.54
N ARG A 285 -8.55 -12.17 0.30
CA ARG A 285 -9.46 -11.11 0.78
C ARG A 285 -9.85 -10.13 -0.31
N TRP A 286 -8.92 -9.78 -1.19
CA TRP A 286 -9.20 -8.96 -2.36
C TRP A 286 -10.25 -9.60 -3.26
N LEU A 287 -10.08 -10.89 -3.61
CA LEU A 287 -11.09 -11.62 -4.39
C LEU A 287 -12.44 -11.62 -3.68
N GLN A 288 -12.45 -11.97 -2.39
CA GLN A 288 -13.66 -12.08 -1.57
C GLN A 288 -14.50 -10.79 -1.52
N PHE A 289 -13.87 -9.61 -1.47
CA PHE A 289 -14.57 -8.34 -1.24
C PHE A 289 -14.62 -7.41 -2.46
N ALA A 290 -13.62 -7.45 -3.34
CA ALA A 290 -13.54 -6.56 -4.50
C ALA A 290 -14.22 -7.13 -5.76
N ARG A 291 -14.11 -8.45 -5.99
CA ARG A 291 -14.45 -9.06 -7.30
C ARG A 291 -15.55 -10.13 -7.22
N ASP A 292 -15.35 -11.13 -6.38
CA ASP A 292 -16.14 -12.36 -6.33
C ASP A 292 -16.77 -12.51 -4.95
N THR A 293 -17.73 -11.62 -4.67
CA THR A 293 -18.43 -11.58 -3.39
C THR A 293 -19.55 -12.60 -3.38
N ASN A 294 -19.32 -13.74 -2.72
CA ASN A 294 -20.40 -14.69 -2.38
C ASN A 294 -21.40 -14.11 -1.36
N PHE A 295 -21.16 -12.91 -0.83
CA PHE A 295 -22.11 -12.19 -0.01
C PHE A 295 -23.21 -11.56 -0.86
N LYS A 296 -24.41 -11.48 -0.28
CA LYS A 296 -25.53 -10.75 -0.86
C LYS A 296 -25.35 -9.25 -0.60
N VAL A 297 -25.37 -8.43 -1.65
CA VAL A 297 -25.44 -6.96 -1.51
C VAL A 297 -26.86 -6.59 -1.05
N VAL A 298 -26.96 -6.00 0.14
CA VAL A 298 -28.23 -5.53 0.72
C VAL A 298 -28.49 -4.08 0.35
N SER A 299 -27.45 -3.25 0.38
CA SER A 299 -27.52 -1.83 0.07
C SER A 299 -26.22 -1.36 -0.59
N LEU A 300 -26.32 -0.44 -1.53
CA LEU A 300 -25.22 0.15 -2.28
C LEU A 300 -25.48 1.64 -2.47
N ALA A 301 -24.46 2.47 -2.25
CA ALA A 301 -24.51 3.93 -2.43
C ALA A 301 -23.20 4.50 -2.97
#